data_AF-A0A3R7F607-F1
#
_entry.id   AF-A0A3R7F607-F1
#
_cell.length_a   1.000
_cell.length_b   1.000
_cell.length_c   1.000
_cell.angle_alpha   90.00
_cell.angle_beta   90.00
_cell.angle_gamma   90.00
#
_symmetry.space_group_name_H-M   'P 1'
#
loop_
_entity.id
_entity.type
_entity.pdbx_description
1 polymer ?
#
loop_
_entity_poly.entity_id
_entity_poly.type
_entity_poly.pdbx_seq_one_letter_code
_entity_poly.pdbx_strand_id
1 'polypeptide(L)'
;MRELVLEALDLIREVRDGRGLPLCPRIEETRRRLARGVFRAEEIPYERRRNSFYALSYSYFEPPSTITLDKRRPFWDRPLDLPELVETATYYCVVHEVIHADDYMNGNRVIRETMRHIEEAHEDKLRISMRWLRRSGAPDYIKRKETLLRIWAEQYADMITHYRTYVVLRERKFPKVDYIWACLYSNYFPPHILTAIERERGVDYVLRRITEDLGRYCLVEALREAEEISRKKARRYTV
;
A
#
# COMPACT_ATOMS: atom_id res chain seq x y z
N MET A 1 -18.83 10.50 -6.45
CA MET A 1 -17.49 9.95 -6.77
C MET A 1 -16.44 11.04 -6.86
N ARG A 2 -16.62 12.07 -7.71
CA ARG A 2 -15.69 13.22 -7.74
C ARG A 2 -15.53 13.88 -6.37
N GLU A 3 -16.63 14.11 -5.66
CA GLU A 3 -16.63 14.64 -4.28
C GLU A 3 -15.77 13.78 -3.35
N LEU A 4 -16.00 12.46 -3.31
CA LEU A 4 -15.16 11.53 -2.52
C LEU A 4 -13.67 11.64 -2.82
N VAL A 5 -13.27 11.86 -4.08
CA VAL A 5 -11.85 12.05 -4.42
C VAL A 5 -11.31 13.38 -3.89
N LEU A 6 -12.10 14.46 -3.98
CA LEU A 6 -11.72 15.76 -3.44
C LEU A 6 -11.63 15.71 -1.91
N GLU A 7 -12.58 15.05 -1.25
CA GLU A 7 -12.55 14.79 0.19
C GLU A 7 -11.33 13.96 0.58
N ALA A 8 -10.99 12.90 -0.16
CA ALA A 8 -9.79 12.11 0.09
C ALA A 8 -8.50 12.95 -0.04
N LEU A 9 -8.42 13.83 -1.05
CA LEU A 9 -7.31 14.78 -1.18
C LEU A 9 -7.23 15.74 0.02
N ASP A 10 -8.36 16.23 0.52
CA ASP A 10 -8.42 17.07 1.71
C ASP A 10 -8.00 16.31 2.97
N LEU A 11 -8.49 15.08 3.18
CA LEU A 11 -8.12 14.22 4.31
C LEU A 11 -6.61 13.96 4.34
N ILE A 12 -6.01 13.61 3.20
CA ILE A 12 -4.56 13.38 3.10
C ILE A 12 -3.79 14.65 3.45
N ARG A 13 -4.20 15.80 2.90
CA ARG A 13 -3.56 17.10 3.15
C ARG A 13 -3.65 17.49 4.62
N GLU A 14 -4.83 17.36 5.24
CA GLU A 14 -5.02 17.68 6.66
C GLU A 14 -4.14 16.84 7.57
N VAL A 15 -4.04 15.53 7.31
CA VAL A 15 -3.17 14.63 8.10
C VAL A 15 -1.70 14.97 7.89
N ARG A 16 -1.29 15.24 6.65
CA ARG A 16 0.08 15.64 6.30
C ARG A 16 0.47 16.91 7.04
N ASP A 17 -0.33 17.97 6.90
CA ASP A 17 -0.01 19.30 7.38
C ASP A 17 -0.18 19.41 8.90
N GLY A 18 -1.25 18.81 9.45
CA GLY A 18 -1.54 18.85 10.88
C GLY A 18 -0.52 18.12 11.77
N ARG A 19 0.28 17.21 11.20
CA ARG A 19 1.30 16.45 11.92
C ARG A 19 2.71 16.55 11.33
N GLY A 20 2.90 17.29 10.24
CA GLY A 20 4.18 17.36 9.54
C GLY A 20 4.66 16.00 9.01
N LEU A 21 3.72 15.11 8.65
CA LEU A 21 4.03 13.78 8.16
C LEU A 21 4.46 13.83 6.69
N PRO A 22 5.43 13.02 6.24
CA PRO A 22 5.88 13.03 4.84
C PRO A 22 4.93 12.22 3.93
N LEU A 23 3.63 12.53 3.94
CA LEU A 23 2.59 11.89 3.14
C LEU A 23 2.34 12.67 1.84
N CYS A 24 2.23 11.96 0.71
CA CYS A 24 1.87 12.52 -0.61
C CYS A 24 2.51 13.90 -0.90
N PRO A 25 3.84 13.95 -1.14
CA PRO A 25 4.55 15.23 -1.26
C PRO A 25 4.06 16.10 -2.42
N ARG A 26 3.36 15.52 -3.41
CA ARG A 26 2.84 16.24 -4.58
C ARG A 26 1.32 16.44 -4.56
N ILE A 27 0.66 16.36 -3.39
CA ILE A 27 -0.80 16.34 -3.27
C ILE A 27 -1.49 17.50 -4.03
N GLU A 28 -0.87 18.68 -4.09
CA GLU A 28 -1.42 19.86 -4.79
C GLU A 28 -1.37 19.69 -6.32
N GLU A 29 -0.30 19.10 -6.85
CA GLU A 29 -0.25 18.75 -8.27
C GLU A 29 -1.22 17.60 -8.59
N THR A 30 -1.26 16.59 -7.72
CA THR A 30 -2.19 15.46 -7.82
C THR A 30 -3.64 15.95 -7.85
N ARG A 31 -4.00 16.91 -6.97
CA ARG A 31 -5.30 17.62 -6.99
C ARG A 31 -5.56 18.28 -8.34
N ARG A 32 -4.63 19.08 -8.87
CA ARG A 32 -4.79 19.78 -10.17
C ARG A 32 -4.95 18.82 -11.36
N ARG A 33 -4.34 17.64 -11.30
CA ARG A 33 -4.48 16.61 -12.34
C ARG A 33 -5.81 15.87 -12.19
N LEU A 34 -6.14 15.39 -10.98
CA LEU A 34 -7.39 14.69 -10.71
C LEU A 34 -8.62 15.58 -10.93
N ALA A 35 -8.54 16.90 -10.72
CA ALA A 35 -9.63 17.83 -11.04
C ALA A 35 -10.08 17.77 -12.51
N ARG A 36 -9.17 17.41 -13.42
CA ARG A 36 -9.42 17.20 -14.86
C ARG A 36 -9.58 15.72 -15.22
N GLY A 37 -9.59 14.84 -14.22
CA GLY A 37 -9.65 13.40 -14.36
C GLY A 37 -11.07 12.87 -14.57
N VAL A 38 -11.13 11.54 -14.73
CA VAL A 38 -12.36 10.79 -14.95
C VAL A 38 -12.63 9.93 -13.72
N PHE A 39 -13.87 9.96 -13.23
CA PHE A 39 -14.27 9.24 -12.02
C PHE A 39 -15.44 8.32 -12.33
N ARG A 40 -15.25 7.01 -12.15
CA ARG A 40 -16.22 5.99 -12.55
C ARG A 40 -16.69 5.17 -11.36
N ALA A 41 -17.94 4.73 -11.45
CA ALA A 41 -18.53 3.75 -10.55
C ALA A 41 -19.09 2.62 -11.42
N GLU A 42 -18.28 1.59 -11.64
CA GLU A 42 -18.55 0.52 -12.63
C GLU A 42 -18.35 -0.86 -11.97
N GLU A 43 -18.88 -1.94 -12.54
CA GLU A 43 -18.53 -3.27 -12.02
C GLU A 43 -17.11 -3.62 -12.43
N ILE A 44 -16.24 -3.87 -11.45
CA ILE A 44 -14.88 -4.31 -11.73
C ILE A 44 -14.93 -5.82 -12.01
N PRO A 45 -14.47 -6.31 -13.19
CA PRO A 45 -14.53 -7.73 -13.52
C PRO A 45 -13.92 -8.61 -12.42
N TYR A 46 -14.52 -9.78 -12.19
CA TYR A 46 -14.04 -10.70 -11.16
C TYR A 46 -12.57 -11.11 -11.37
N GLU A 47 -12.11 -11.18 -12.61
CA GLU A 47 -10.72 -11.47 -12.97
C GLU A 47 -9.77 -10.38 -12.46
N ARG A 48 -10.19 -9.10 -12.52
CA ARG A 48 -9.44 -7.98 -11.91
C ARG A 48 -9.51 -8.01 -10.39
N ARG A 49 -10.63 -8.47 -9.81
CA ARG A 49 -10.76 -8.67 -8.35
C ARG A 49 -9.97 -9.87 -7.82
N ARG A 50 -9.76 -10.90 -8.65
CA ARG A 50 -9.06 -12.16 -8.33
C ARG A 50 -7.55 -12.08 -8.57
N ASN A 51 -7.13 -11.32 -9.56
CA ASN A 51 -5.72 -10.92 -9.75
C ASN A 51 -5.35 -9.71 -8.86
N SER A 52 -6.37 -9.03 -8.35
CA SER A 52 -6.43 -8.33 -7.07
C SER A 52 -5.86 -9.17 -5.92
N PHE A 53 -4.65 -8.92 -5.41
CA PHE A 53 -4.12 -9.68 -4.26
C PHE A 53 -4.92 -9.46 -2.94
N TYR A 54 -6.01 -8.67 -2.98
CA TYR A 54 -6.72 -8.18 -1.80
C TYR A 54 -8.22 -8.46 -1.81
N ALA A 55 -8.75 -8.72 -0.61
CA ALA A 55 -10.19 -8.71 -0.31
C ALA A 55 -10.85 -7.33 -0.50
N LEU A 56 -10.07 -6.27 -0.80
CA LEU A 56 -10.50 -4.89 -1.01
C LEU A 56 -10.27 -4.38 -2.45
N SER A 57 -10.31 -5.28 -3.43
CA SER A 57 -10.19 -4.94 -4.87
C SER A 57 -11.42 -4.24 -5.43
N TYR A 58 -11.94 -3.24 -4.73
CA TYR A 58 -13.11 -2.45 -5.12
C TYR A 58 -12.72 -1.10 -5.73
N SER A 59 -11.45 -0.93 -6.10
CA SER A 59 -10.97 0.26 -6.79
C SER A 59 -9.76 -0.02 -7.66
N TYR A 60 -9.52 0.88 -8.61
CA TYR A 60 -8.23 1.00 -9.27
C TYR A 60 -8.02 2.42 -9.82
N PHE A 61 -6.75 2.79 -9.90
CA PHE A 61 -6.27 3.95 -10.62
C PHE A 61 -5.77 3.53 -12.02
N GLU A 62 -6.30 4.17 -13.05
CA GLU A 62 -5.80 4.11 -14.41
C GLU A 62 -5.12 5.44 -14.75
N PRO A 63 -3.79 5.43 -14.96
CA PRO A 63 -3.08 6.63 -15.38
C PRO A 63 -3.66 7.24 -16.68
N PRO A 64 -3.60 8.57 -16.84
CA PRO A 64 -2.94 9.51 -15.94
C PRO A 64 -3.82 10.02 -14.80
N SER A 65 -5.15 9.84 -14.83
CA SER A 65 -6.04 10.55 -13.89
C SER A 65 -7.42 9.92 -13.74
N THR A 66 -7.56 8.62 -13.97
CA THR A 66 -8.85 7.92 -13.88
C THR A 66 -8.89 7.11 -12.59
N ILE A 67 -9.89 7.35 -11.74
CA ILE A 67 -10.15 6.51 -10.56
C ILE A 67 -11.51 5.84 -10.75
N THR A 68 -11.52 4.51 -10.66
CA THR A 68 -12.74 3.71 -10.74
C THR A 68 -12.97 3.04 -9.41
N LEU A 69 -14.18 3.18 -8.86
CA LEU A 69 -14.66 2.35 -7.77
C LEU A 69 -15.62 1.29 -8.30
N ASP A 70 -15.60 0.12 -7.67
CA ASP A 70 -16.58 -0.93 -7.95
C ASP A 70 -17.96 -0.47 -7.45
N LYS A 71 -18.95 -0.46 -8.34
CA LYS A 71 -20.33 -0.07 -8.00
C LYS A 71 -20.97 -1.00 -6.96
N ARG A 72 -20.51 -2.25 -6.84
CA ARG A 72 -20.95 -3.18 -5.80
C ARG A 72 -20.50 -2.75 -4.42
N ARG A 73 -19.47 -1.91 -4.30
CA ARG A 73 -18.83 -1.47 -3.04
C ARG A 73 -18.30 -2.64 -2.16
N PRO A 74 -17.35 -2.37 -1.25
CA PRO A 74 -16.87 -3.40 -0.34
C PRO A 74 -18.01 -3.99 0.52
N PHE A 75 -18.06 -5.33 0.62
CA PHE A 75 -18.95 -6.09 1.52
C PHE A 75 -20.46 -6.14 1.17
N TRP A 76 -20.88 -5.82 -0.05
CA TRP A 76 -22.32 -5.88 -0.42
C TRP A 76 -22.83 -7.26 -0.79
N ASP A 77 -21.96 -8.18 -1.23
CA ASP A 77 -22.36 -9.57 -1.56
C ASP A 77 -22.74 -10.37 -0.30
N ARG A 78 -22.41 -9.84 0.90
CA ARG A 78 -22.87 -10.30 2.22
C ARG A 78 -23.03 -9.06 3.10
N PRO A 79 -24.18 -8.36 3.05
CA PRO A 79 -24.37 -7.14 3.83
C PRO A 79 -24.20 -7.49 5.30
N LEU A 80 -23.05 -7.11 5.86
CA LEU A 80 -22.95 -6.91 7.28
C LEU A 80 -23.81 -5.69 7.56
N ASP A 81 -24.71 -5.76 8.55
CA ASP A 81 -25.51 -4.62 9.01
C ASP A 81 -24.61 -3.63 9.79
N LEU A 82 -23.61 -3.09 9.07
CA LEU A 82 -22.51 -2.27 9.57
C LEU A 82 -22.24 -1.15 8.56
N PRO A 83 -23.13 -0.14 8.46
CA PRO A 83 -23.01 0.96 7.49
C PRO A 83 -21.66 1.70 7.60
N GLU A 84 -21.16 1.90 8.82
CA GLU A 84 -19.85 2.51 9.10
C GLU A 84 -18.69 1.74 8.45
N LEU A 85 -18.77 0.42 8.37
CA LEU A 85 -17.73 -0.41 7.76
C LEU A 85 -17.69 -0.20 6.24
N VAL A 86 -18.86 -0.11 5.61
CA VAL A 86 -18.99 0.14 4.16
C VAL A 86 -18.47 1.52 3.81
N GLU A 87 -18.79 2.53 4.63
CA GLU A 87 -18.29 3.89 4.46
C GLU A 87 -16.76 3.93 4.59
N THR A 88 -16.19 3.43 5.68
CA THR A 88 -14.74 3.40 5.86
C THR A 88 -14.04 2.61 4.77
N ALA A 89 -14.58 1.48 4.32
CA ALA A 89 -14.01 0.71 3.23
C ALA A 89 -14.06 1.47 1.89
N THR A 90 -15.10 2.27 1.67
CA THR A 90 -15.20 3.15 0.49
C THR A 90 -14.12 4.23 0.55
N TYR A 91 -13.97 4.93 1.69
CA TYR A 91 -12.89 5.90 1.86
C TYR A 91 -11.51 5.25 1.77
N TYR A 92 -11.35 4.02 2.27
CA TYR A 92 -10.11 3.25 2.14
C TYR A 92 -9.71 3.09 0.67
N CYS A 93 -10.63 2.60 -0.16
CA CYS A 93 -10.42 2.48 -1.60
C CYS A 93 -10.06 3.82 -2.25
N VAL A 94 -10.79 4.90 -1.95
CA VAL A 94 -10.53 6.20 -2.59
C VAL A 94 -9.20 6.80 -2.16
N VAL A 95 -8.90 6.81 -0.86
CA VAL A 95 -7.63 7.33 -0.34
C VAL A 95 -6.45 6.52 -0.91
N HIS A 96 -6.59 5.20 -0.99
CA HIS A 96 -5.62 4.32 -1.62
C HIS A 96 -5.32 4.70 -3.07
N GLU A 97 -6.35 4.89 -3.91
CA GLU A 97 -6.16 5.28 -5.31
C GLU A 97 -5.60 6.71 -5.47
N VAL A 98 -5.95 7.63 -4.57
CA VAL A 98 -5.38 8.98 -4.58
C VAL A 98 -3.88 8.94 -4.26
N ILE A 99 -3.46 8.09 -3.32
CA ILE A 99 -2.04 7.89 -3.01
C ILE A 99 -1.31 7.25 -4.20
N HIS A 100 -1.90 6.25 -4.87
CA HIS A 100 -1.36 5.67 -6.11
C HIS A 100 -1.21 6.72 -7.21
N ALA A 101 -2.20 7.61 -7.36
CA ALA A 101 -2.12 8.71 -8.31
C ALA A 101 -0.94 9.65 -7.97
N ASP A 102 -0.73 10.01 -6.70
CA ASP A 102 0.40 10.84 -6.27
C ASP A 102 1.76 10.19 -6.57
N ASP A 103 1.90 8.90 -6.28
CA ASP A 103 3.11 8.14 -6.57
C ASP A 103 3.40 8.08 -8.08
N TYR A 104 2.37 7.88 -8.89
CA TYR A 104 2.47 7.93 -10.35
C TYR A 104 2.93 9.32 -10.83
N MET A 105 2.37 10.40 -10.27
CA MET A 105 2.81 11.77 -10.59
C MET A 105 4.24 12.04 -10.16
N ASN A 106 4.71 11.36 -9.10
CA ASN A 106 6.11 11.37 -8.68
C ASN A 106 7.01 10.46 -9.54
N GLY A 107 6.49 9.91 -10.64
CA GLY A 107 7.23 9.07 -11.57
C GLY A 107 7.56 7.69 -11.02
N ASN A 108 6.69 7.12 -10.17
CA ASN A 108 6.85 5.80 -9.56
C ASN A 108 8.24 5.58 -8.96
N ARG A 109 8.77 6.61 -8.28
CA ARG A 109 10.11 6.57 -7.69
C ARG A 109 10.30 5.39 -6.76
N VAL A 110 9.29 5.04 -5.96
CA VAL A 110 9.34 3.88 -5.05
C VAL A 110 9.75 2.62 -5.80
N ILE A 111 9.07 2.28 -6.89
CA ILE A 111 9.36 1.06 -7.66
C ILE A 111 10.80 1.08 -8.19
N ARG A 112 11.20 2.17 -8.86
CA ARG A 112 12.54 2.27 -9.47
C ARG A 112 13.66 2.20 -8.44
N GLU A 113 13.53 2.95 -7.35
CA GLU A 113 14.53 3.02 -6.29
C GLU A 113 14.59 1.70 -5.51
N THR A 114 13.46 1.03 -5.27
CA THR A 114 13.42 -0.28 -4.64
C THR A 114 14.05 -1.35 -5.53
N MET A 115 13.80 -1.36 -6.84
CA MET A 115 14.47 -2.28 -7.76
C MET A 115 15.99 -2.11 -7.69
N ARG A 116 16.48 -0.86 -7.80
CA ARG A 116 17.92 -0.56 -7.70
C ARG A 116 18.51 -1.05 -6.38
N HIS A 117 17.86 -0.75 -5.26
CA HIS A 117 18.32 -1.17 -3.94
C HIS A 117 18.38 -2.69 -3.78
N ILE A 118 17.38 -3.43 -4.28
CA ILE A 118 17.40 -4.90 -4.22
C ILE A 118 18.57 -5.45 -5.06
N GLU A 119 18.82 -4.89 -6.23
CA GLU A 119 19.95 -5.31 -7.07
C GLU A 119 21.32 -5.04 -6.43
N GLU A 120 21.48 -3.88 -5.78
CA GLU A 120 22.76 -3.46 -5.20
C GLU A 120 23.02 -4.09 -3.82
N ALA A 121 22.00 -4.18 -2.97
CA ALA A 121 22.15 -4.57 -1.56
C ALA A 121 21.65 -5.97 -1.22
N HIS A 122 20.84 -6.60 -2.09
CA HIS A 122 20.20 -7.91 -1.85
C HIS A 122 20.30 -8.86 -3.04
N GLU A 123 21.36 -8.75 -3.83
CA GLU A 123 21.63 -9.64 -4.97
C GLU A 123 21.64 -11.12 -4.54
N ASP A 124 22.15 -11.41 -3.35
CA ASP A 124 22.18 -12.75 -2.76
C ASP A 124 20.78 -13.34 -2.63
N LYS A 125 19.83 -12.57 -2.10
CA LYS A 125 18.42 -12.97 -1.93
C LYS A 125 17.76 -13.15 -3.28
N LEU A 126 17.97 -12.23 -4.21
CA LEU A 126 17.45 -12.33 -5.55
C LEU A 126 17.93 -13.61 -6.26
N ARG A 127 19.23 -13.93 -6.15
CA ARG A 127 19.82 -15.15 -6.71
C ARG A 127 19.22 -16.41 -6.08
N ILE A 128 18.98 -16.40 -4.77
CA ILE A 128 18.29 -17.49 -4.09
C ILE A 128 16.87 -17.63 -4.66
N SER A 129 16.05 -16.59 -4.63
CA SER A 129 14.67 -16.65 -5.13
C SER A 129 14.58 -17.11 -6.59
N MET A 130 15.48 -16.64 -7.45
CA MET A 130 15.60 -17.09 -8.83
C MET A 130 15.91 -18.59 -8.94
N ARG A 131 16.80 -19.12 -8.09
CA ARG A 131 17.11 -20.56 -8.04
C ARG A 131 15.89 -21.38 -7.62
N TRP A 132 15.12 -20.90 -6.65
CA TRP A 132 13.88 -21.54 -6.20
C TRP A 132 12.81 -21.55 -7.30
N LEU A 133 12.61 -20.41 -7.97
CA LEU A 133 11.63 -20.30 -9.08
C LEU A 133 11.99 -21.18 -10.28
N ARG A 134 13.28 -21.35 -10.60
CA ARG A 134 13.72 -22.26 -11.67
C ARG A 134 13.45 -23.73 -11.34
N ARG A 135 13.38 -24.07 -10.04
CA ARG A 135 13.10 -25.42 -9.54
C ARG A 135 11.63 -25.66 -9.25
N SER A 136 10.78 -24.64 -9.33
CA SER A 136 9.34 -24.76 -9.11
C SER A 136 8.58 -24.83 -10.43
N GLY A 137 7.30 -25.21 -10.36
CA GLY A 137 6.36 -25.12 -11.48
C GLY A 137 5.90 -23.69 -11.79
N ALA A 138 6.64 -22.67 -11.36
CA ALA A 138 6.28 -21.28 -11.61
C ALA A 138 6.30 -20.97 -13.13
N PRO A 139 5.45 -20.02 -13.59
CA PRO A 139 5.48 -19.57 -14.99
C PRO A 139 6.86 -19.04 -15.42
N ASP A 140 7.21 -19.17 -16.69
CA ASP A 140 8.53 -18.77 -17.18
C ASP A 140 8.79 -17.26 -17.12
N TYR A 141 7.74 -16.44 -17.20
CA TYR A 141 7.89 -14.99 -17.14
C TYR A 141 8.45 -14.51 -15.79
N ILE A 142 8.02 -15.10 -14.66
CA ILE A 142 8.51 -14.73 -13.32
C ILE A 142 9.92 -15.25 -13.05
N LYS A 143 10.41 -16.22 -13.84
CA LYS A 143 11.80 -16.72 -13.76
C LYS A 143 12.83 -15.76 -14.35
N ARG A 144 12.42 -14.62 -14.90
CA ARG A 144 13.31 -13.54 -15.37
C ARG A 144 13.66 -12.62 -14.21
N LYS A 145 14.95 -12.28 -14.08
CA LYS A 145 15.49 -11.45 -12.97
C LYS A 145 14.72 -10.13 -12.86
N GLU A 146 14.62 -9.41 -13.98
CA GLU A 146 13.93 -8.12 -14.06
C GLU A 146 12.46 -8.21 -13.66
N THR A 147 11.76 -9.25 -14.10
CA THR A 147 10.36 -9.47 -13.76
C THR A 147 10.17 -9.76 -12.26
N LEU A 148 11.03 -10.60 -11.68
CA LEU A 148 11.00 -10.87 -10.24
C LEU A 148 11.27 -9.61 -9.42
N LEU A 149 12.29 -8.83 -9.80
CA LEU A 149 12.63 -7.56 -9.16
C LEU A 149 11.46 -6.58 -9.19
N ARG A 150 10.84 -6.43 -10.36
CA ARG A 150 9.69 -5.56 -10.54
C ARG A 150 8.53 -5.99 -9.65
N ILE A 151 8.24 -7.29 -9.58
CA ILE A 151 7.20 -7.83 -8.68
C ILE A 151 7.54 -7.48 -7.23
N TRP A 152 8.78 -7.66 -6.77
CA TRP A 152 9.16 -7.31 -5.40
C TRP A 152 8.96 -5.83 -5.10
N ALA A 153 9.36 -4.97 -6.05
CA ALA A 153 9.23 -3.53 -5.91
C ALA A 153 7.76 -3.08 -5.94
N GLU A 154 6.93 -3.65 -6.81
CA GLU A 154 5.49 -3.39 -6.87
C GLU A 154 4.79 -3.84 -5.58
N GLN A 155 5.11 -5.03 -5.05
CA GLN A 155 4.56 -5.50 -3.77
C GLN A 155 4.96 -4.59 -2.60
N TYR A 156 6.21 -4.09 -2.59
CA TYR A 156 6.64 -3.12 -1.57
C TYR A 156 5.92 -1.78 -1.72
N ALA A 157 5.82 -1.25 -2.95
CA ALA A 157 5.10 -0.01 -3.24
C ALA A 157 3.62 -0.08 -2.80
N ASP A 158 3.02 -1.24 -2.98
CA ASP A 158 1.64 -1.47 -2.62
C ASP A 158 1.44 -1.60 -1.09
N MET A 159 2.33 -2.33 -0.40
CA MET A 159 2.35 -2.40 1.06
C MET A 159 2.47 -1.00 1.70
N ILE A 160 3.35 -0.14 1.19
CA ILE A 160 3.50 1.22 1.72
C ILE A 160 2.28 2.09 1.40
N THR A 161 1.58 1.83 0.30
CA THR A 161 0.35 2.56 -0.07
C THR A 161 -0.79 2.19 0.87
N HIS A 162 -0.95 0.90 1.16
CA HIS A 162 -1.87 0.44 2.20
C HIS A 162 -1.56 1.05 3.57
N TYR A 163 -0.29 1.08 3.98
CA TYR A 163 0.09 1.69 5.26
C TYR A 163 -0.21 3.19 5.31
N ARG A 164 0.12 3.95 4.27
CA ARG A 164 -0.20 5.38 4.18
C ARG A 164 -1.72 5.61 4.22
N THR A 165 -2.50 4.79 3.53
CA THR A 165 -3.97 4.82 3.56
C THR A 165 -4.50 4.59 4.98
N TYR A 166 -3.99 3.56 5.65
CA TYR A 166 -4.35 3.24 7.02
C TYR A 166 -4.02 4.38 7.99
N VAL A 167 -2.82 4.96 7.91
CA VAL A 167 -2.44 6.11 8.73
C VAL A 167 -3.40 7.28 8.51
N VAL A 168 -3.66 7.67 7.27
CA VAL A 168 -4.58 8.79 6.96
C VAL A 168 -5.95 8.58 7.61
N LEU A 169 -6.56 7.41 7.41
CA LEU A 169 -7.89 7.13 7.95
C LEU A 169 -7.90 6.97 9.48
N ARG A 170 -6.86 6.36 10.05
CA ARG A 170 -6.70 6.21 11.49
C ARG A 170 -6.54 7.56 12.19
N GLU A 171 -5.72 8.46 11.65
CA GLU A 171 -5.53 9.81 12.22
C GLU A 171 -6.82 10.64 12.18
N ARG A 172 -7.70 10.35 11.22
CA ARG A 172 -9.03 10.94 11.10
C ARG A 172 -10.13 10.16 11.84
N LYS A 173 -9.74 9.12 12.59
CA LYS A 173 -10.61 8.30 13.45
C LYS A 173 -11.76 7.64 12.69
N PHE A 174 -11.52 7.19 11.47
CA PHE A 174 -12.53 6.43 10.73
C PHE A 174 -12.91 5.14 11.47
N PRO A 175 -14.21 4.85 11.66
CA PRO A 175 -14.66 3.67 12.38
C PRO A 175 -14.24 2.39 11.64
N LYS A 176 -13.91 1.33 12.38
CA LYS A 176 -13.56 0.00 11.84
C LYS A 176 -12.34 -0.02 10.89
N VAL A 177 -11.55 1.04 10.82
CA VAL A 177 -10.33 1.08 9.99
C VAL A 177 -9.33 -0.02 10.40
N ASP A 178 -9.21 -0.30 11.70
CA ASP A 178 -8.35 -1.37 12.22
C ASP A 178 -8.83 -2.77 11.78
N TYR A 179 -10.15 -2.95 11.65
CA TYR A 179 -10.72 -4.19 11.14
C TYR A 179 -10.38 -4.39 9.66
N ILE A 180 -10.58 -3.34 8.85
CA ILE A 180 -10.20 -3.35 7.43
C ILE A 180 -8.71 -3.64 7.28
N TRP A 181 -7.87 -2.99 8.09
CA TRP A 181 -6.43 -3.21 8.13
C TRP A 181 -6.06 -4.66 8.48
N ALA A 182 -6.72 -5.24 9.49
CA ALA A 182 -6.50 -6.63 9.88
C ALA A 182 -6.92 -7.63 8.79
N CYS A 183 -7.95 -7.32 7.98
CA CYS A 183 -8.39 -8.18 6.88
C CYS A 183 -7.39 -8.26 5.71
N LEU A 184 -6.47 -7.31 5.58
CA LEU A 184 -5.39 -7.33 4.58
C LEU A 184 -4.33 -8.43 4.84
N TYR A 185 -4.41 -9.11 5.98
CA TYR A 185 -3.44 -10.09 6.46
C TYR A 185 -3.35 -11.38 5.61
N SER A 186 -4.30 -11.63 4.72
CA SER A 186 -4.59 -13.02 4.33
C SER A 186 -3.73 -13.65 3.24
N ASN A 187 -2.98 -12.94 2.39
CA ASN A 187 -2.44 -13.61 1.19
C ASN A 187 -0.93 -13.55 0.93
N TYR A 188 -0.19 -12.43 0.90
CA TYR A 188 1.23 -12.53 0.46
C TYR A 188 2.24 -11.55 1.07
N PHE A 189 1.86 -10.33 1.46
CA PHE A 189 2.77 -9.38 2.14
C PHE A 189 2.02 -8.56 3.17
N PRO A 190 2.25 -8.81 4.46
CA PRO A 190 1.24 -8.41 5.41
C PRO A 190 1.61 -7.02 5.94
N PRO A 191 0.80 -5.98 5.68
CA PRO A 191 1.14 -4.60 5.99
C PRO A 191 1.38 -4.35 7.49
N HIS A 192 0.97 -5.30 8.34
CA HIS A 192 1.25 -5.28 9.77
C HIS A 192 2.73 -5.23 10.12
N ILE A 193 3.65 -5.64 9.23
CA ILE A 193 5.10 -5.48 9.43
C ILE A 193 5.41 -4.02 9.78
N LEU A 194 4.85 -3.08 9.01
CA LEU A 194 5.04 -1.66 9.24
C LEU A 194 4.40 -1.19 10.56
N THR A 195 3.23 -1.72 10.93
CA THR A 195 2.64 -1.41 12.26
C THR A 195 3.40 -2.03 13.43
N ALA A 196 4.09 -3.16 13.22
CA ALA A 196 4.92 -3.77 14.26
C ALA A 196 6.16 -2.92 14.54
N ILE A 197 6.76 -2.36 13.48
CA ILE A 197 7.85 -1.39 13.57
C ILE A 197 7.34 -0.08 14.18
N GLU A 198 6.20 0.42 13.72
CA GLU A 198 5.55 1.63 14.25
C GLU A 198 5.34 1.55 15.76
N ARG A 199 4.86 0.41 16.28
CA ARG A 199 4.65 0.22 17.73
C ARG A 199 5.92 0.42 18.56
N GLU A 200 7.09 0.19 17.98
CA GLU A 200 8.39 0.34 18.66
C GLU A 200 9.04 1.70 18.36
N ARG A 201 8.87 2.23 17.15
CA ARG A 201 9.63 3.38 16.62
C ARG A 201 8.81 4.64 16.37
N GLY A 202 7.48 4.54 16.40
CA GLY A 202 6.55 5.62 16.07
C GLY A 202 6.22 5.73 14.57
N VAL A 203 5.11 6.40 14.27
CA VAL A 203 4.58 6.60 12.91
C VAL A 203 5.51 7.46 12.06
N ASP A 204 6.10 8.51 12.63
CA ASP A 204 7.02 9.41 11.93
C ASP A 204 8.23 8.65 11.39
N TYR A 205 8.77 7.72 12.20
CA TYR A 205 9.88 6.89 11.79
C TYR A 205 9.52 6.06 10.55
N VAL A 206 8.42 5.31 10.62
CA VAL A 206 8.01 4.43 9.52
C VAL A 206 7.75 5.24 8.25
N LEU A 207 7.02 6.36 8.35
CA LEU A 207 6.73 7.21 7.21
C LEU A 207 7.99 7.76 6.57
N ARG A 208 8.95 8.29 7.35
CA ARG A 208 10.25 8.74 6.80
C ARG A 208 11.00 7.61 6.09
N ARG A 209 11.00 6.39 6.65
CA ARG A 209 11.67 5.24 6.01
C ARG A 209 11.09 4.89 4.65
N ILE A 210 9.77 5.00 4.50
CA ILE A 210 9.09 4.65 3.25
C ILE A 210 8.97 5.81 2.25
N THR A 211 9.28 7.05 2.64
CA THR A 211 9.15 8.24 1.77
C THR A 211 10.45 8.99 1.51
N GLU A 212 11.34 9.10 2.51
CA GLU A 212 12.60 9.85 2.43
C GLU A 212 13.78 8.92 2.11
N ASP A 213 13.82 7.74 2.74
CA ASP A 213 14.87 6.71 2.53
C ASP A 213 14.60 5.79 1.32
N LEU A 214 13.94 6.33 0.29
CA LEU A 214 13.71 5.60 -0.96
C LEU A 214 15.05 5.15 -1.57
N GLY A 215 15.16 3.86 -1.89
CA GLY A 215 16.39 3.26 -2.41
C GLY A 215 17.41 2.87 -1.34
N ARG A 216 17.03 2.93 -0.05
CA ARG A 216 17.80 2.36 1.08
C ARG A 216 16.95 1.45 1.97
N TYR A 217 15.63 1.57 1.86
CA TYR A 217 14.67 0.78 2.61
C TYR A 217 13.69 0.12 1.64
N CYS A 218 13.62 -1.20 1.70
CA CYS A 218 12.59 -1.99 1.03
C CYS A 218 11.99 -3.01 1.99
N LEU A 219 11.15 -3.89 1.46
CA LEU A 219 10.55 -4.98 2.21
C LEU A 219 11.59 -5.82 2.97
N VAL A 220 12.78 -6.00 2.39
CA VAL A 220 13.84 -6.79 3.00
C VAL A 220 14.31 -6.17 4.33
N GLU A 221 14.54 -4.86 4.37
CA GLU A 221 14.87 -4.15 5.60
C GLU A 221 13.73 -4.19 6.60
N ALA A 222 12.49 -3.96 6.14
CA ALA A 222 11.31 -3.99 7.00
C ALA A 222 11.15 -5.36 7.69
N LEU A 223 11.34 -6.46 6.97
CA LEU A 223 11.31 -7.81 7.54
C LEU A 223 12.42 -8.02 8.57
N ARG A 224 13.66 -7.64 8.24
CA ARG A 224 14.81 -7.75 9.16
C ARG A 224 14.55 -6.96 10.45
N GLU A 225 14.07 -5.73 10.33
CA GLU A 225 13.80 -4.86 11.47
C GLU A 225 12.67 -5.40 12.36
N ALA A 226 11.57 -5.87 11.75
CA ALA A 226 10.47 -6.49 12.49
C ALA A 226 10.91 -7.77 13.23
N GLU A 227 11.76 -8.60 12.61
CA GLU A 227 12.35 -9.76 13.27
C GLU A 227 13.23 -9.36 14.46
N GLU A 228 14.08 -8.35 14.31
CA GLU A 228 14.94 -7.86 15.39
C GLU A 228 14.13 -7.34 16.59
N ILE A 229 13.06 -6.57 16.33
CA ILE A 229 12.12 -6.11 17.35
C ILE A 229 11.49 -7.31 18.06
N SER A 230 11.05 -8.31 17.30
CA SER A 230 10.41 -9.52 17.85
C SER A 230 11.37 -10.33 18.73
N ARG A 231 12.62 -10.51 18.29
CA ARG A 231 13.68 -11.19 19.07
C ARG A 231 14.02 -10.45 20.35
N LYS A 232 14.10 -9.11 20.32
CA LYS A 232 14.32 -8.28 21.53
C LYS A 232 13.17 -8.43 22.52
N LYS A 233 11.92 -8.46 22.07
CA LYS A 233 10.75 -8.68 22.93
C LYS A 233 10.78 -10.06 23.56
N ALA A 234 10.99 -11.13 22.78
CA ALA A 234 11.09 -12.49 23.31
C ALA A 234 12.12 -12.62 24.44
N ARG A 235 13.32 -12.04 24.28
CA ARG A 235 14.36 -12.04 25.33
C ARG A 235 13.95 -11.34 26.63
N ARG A 236 13.05 -10.35 26.59
CA ARG A 236 12.54 -9.66 27.79
C ARG A 236 11.55 -10.52 28.59
N TYR A 237 10.89 -11.49 27.95
CA TYR A 237 9.88 -12.35 28.59
C TYR A 237 10.42 -13.73 28.99
N THR A 238 11.68 -14.03 28.67
CA THR A 238 12.37 -15.28 29.08
C THR A 238 13.33 -15.05 30.24
N VAL A 239 13.07 -14.04 31.09
CA VAL A 239 13.79 -13.77 32.34
C VAL A 239 12.86 -14.04 33.50
#